data_AF-A0A5P8AV86-F1
#
_entry.id   AF-A0A5P8AV86-F1
#
_cell.length_a   1.000
_cell.length_b   1.000
_cell.length_c   1.000
_cell.angle_alpha   90.00
_cell.angle_beta   90.00
_cell.angle_gamma   90.00
#
_symmetry.space_group_name_H-M   'P 1'
#
loop_
_entity.id
_entity.type
_entity.pdbx_description
1 polymer ?
#
loop_
_entity_poly.entity_id
_entity_poly.type
_entity_poly.pdbx_seq_one_letter_code
_entity_poly.pdbx_strand_id
1 'polypeptide(L)'
;MTLFLGFVSCNSSGTVAEESPQSRFLKSVISLGNDFLNVFTSFGDMVGGVLGFNSNTKKSDVGAYFKKVHDTVEGTKTSLEKIVADMKTEGNPNAEATDTAVKKLVSETLIKITEGASEALKGAESDDPIGNVAATNVGGAAGIGVDSLVKGIKGIVDVVLKGVGNA
;
A
#
# COMPACT_ATOMS: atom_id res chain seq x y z
N MET A 1 41.71 -23.75 60.54
CA MET A 1 42.65 -22.93 59.76
C MET A 1 42.56 -23.33 58.29
N THR A 2 42.06 -22.40 57.48
CA THR A 2 42.39 -22.12 56.08
C THR A 2 42.49 -23.27 55.07
N LEU A 3 41.53 -23.30 54.13
CA LEU A 3 41.80 -23.74 52.76
C LEU A 3 41.12 -22.79 51.77
N PHE A 4 41.95 -22.17 50.93
CA PHE A 4 41.61 -21.33 49.78
C PHE A 4 40.86 -22.15 48.72
N LEU A 5 39.82 -21.57 48.11
CA LEU A 5 39.38 -21.92 46.75
C LEU A 5 38.63 -20.75 46.09
N GLY A 6 39.40 -19.98 45.32
CA GLY A 6 39.03 -19.61 43.95
C GLY A 6 38.11 -18.40 43.75
N PHE A 7 38.67 -17.19 43.82
CA PHE A 7 38.20 -16.09 42.97
C PHE A 7 38.51 -16.47 41.50
N VAL A 8 37.55 -17.06 40.80
CA VAL A 8 37.65 -17.27 39.35
C VAL A 8 37.38 -15.93 38.68
N SER A 9 38.49 -15.23 38.43
CA SER A 9 38.86 -14.70 37.12
C SER A 9 37.74 -14.12 36.28
N CYS A 10 37.63 -12.79 36.35
CA CYS A 10 37.19 -11.96 35.23
C CYS A 10 38.13 -12.25 34.02
N ASN A 11 37.57 -12.29 32.80
CA ASN A 11 38.18 -12.70 31.53
C ASN A 11 38.38 -14.22 31.30
N SER A 12 37.38 -14.86 30.71
CA SER A 12 37.49 -15.41 29.35
C SER A 12 36.19 -16.12 29.00
N SER A 13 35.43 -15.52 28.09
CA SER A 13 34.69 -16.17 27.00
C SER A 13 33.71 -15.14 26.47
N GLY A 14 33.99 -14.64 25.27
CA GLY A 14 33.00 -13.97 24.44
C GLY A 14 31.86 -14.94 24.15
N THR A 15 30.97 -15.09 25.11
CA THR A 15 29.60 -15.49 24.82
C THR A 15 29.02 -14.25 24.16
N VAL A 16 28.71 -14.36 22.86
CA VAL A 16 27.67 -13.52 22.27
C VAL A 16 26.53 -13.61 23.26
N ALA A 17 26.27 -12.53 24.01
CA ALA A 17 25.23 -12.53 25.03
C ALA A 17 23.96 -12.98 24.31
N GLU A 18 23.48 -14.18 24.62
CA GLU A 18 22.21 -14.67 24.06
C GLU A 18 21.18 -13.59 24.37
N GLU A 19 20.59 -13.04 23.32
CA GLU A 19 19.59 -12.01 23.50
C GLU A 19 18.49 -12.57 24.39
N SER A 20 18.26 -11.88 25.51
CA SER A 20 17.21 -12.25 26.44
C SER A 20 15.88 -12.41 25.68
N PRO A 21 15.00 -13.34 26.08
CA PRO A 21 13.68 -13.46 25.48
C PRO A 21 12.90 -12.12 25.46
N GLN A 22 13.12 -11.27 26.47
CA GLN A 22 12.55 -9.92 26.55
C GLN A 22 13.10 -8.98 25.47
N SER A 23 14.42 -8.94 25.24
CA SER A 23 15.01 -8.08 24.20
C SER A 23 14.61 -8.53 22.80
N ARG A 24 14.48 -9.85 22.58
CA ARG A 24 13.95 -10.40 21.32
C ARG A 24 12.50 -10.01 21.08
N PHE A 25 11.65 -10.12 22.11
CA PHE A 25 10.26 -9.70 22.03
C PHE A 25 10.12 -8.20 21.72
N LEU A 26 10.86 -7.34 22.42
CA LEU A 26 10.84 -5.90 22.18
C LEU A 26 11.27 -5.54 20.76
N LYS A 27 12.30 -6.21 20.22
CA LYS A 27 12.73 -6.02 18.82
C LYS A 27 11.66 -6.41 17.81
N SER A 28 10.99 -7.54 18.02
CA SER A 28 9.86 -7.98 17.19
C SER A 28 8.74 -6.93 17.18
N VAL A 29 8.36 -6.43 18.36
CA VAL A 29 7.34 -5.37 18.48
C VAL A 29 7.76 -4.07 17.79
N ILE A 30 9.01 -3.65 17.94
CA ILE A 30 9.54 -2.44 17.28
C ILE A 30 9.56 -2.62 15.76
N SER A 31 10.01 -3.79 15.26
CA SER A 31 10.05 -4.07 13.82
C SER A 31 8.64 -4.03 13.23
N LEU A 32 7.70 -4.75 13.84
CA LEU A 32 6.31 -4.79 13.42
C LEU A 32 5.67 -3.39 13.43
N GLY A 33 5.95 -2.60 14.48
CA GLY A 33 5.47 -1.22 14.58
C GLY A 33 6.02 -0.33 13.46
N ASN A 34 7.31 -0.48 13.11
CA ASN A 34 7.93 0.27 12.03
C ASN A 34 7.38 -0.16 10.66
N ASP A 35 7.20 -1.45 10.42
CA ASP A 35 6.63 -1.95 9.16
C ASP A 35 5.20 -1.43 8.97
N PHE A 36 4.37 -1.46 10.02
CA PHE A 36 3.02 -0.90 9.98
C PHE A 36 3.03 0.62 9.75
N LEU A 37 3.91 1.37 10.41
CA LEU A 37 4.05 2.81 10.21
C LEU A 37 4.44 3.15 8.76
N ASN A 38 5.33 2.36 8.16
CA ASN A 38 5.73 2.53 6.77
C ASN A 38 4.54 2.34 5.81
N VAL A 39 3.68 1.34 6.08
CA VAL A 39 2.43 1.15 5.32
C VAL A 39 1.53 2.38 5.41
N PHE A 40 1.29 2.88 6.62
CA PHE A 40 0.42 4.04 6.84
C PHE A 40 0.97 5.33 6.25
N THR A 41 2.29 5.52 6.32
CA THR A 41 2.96 6.70 5.75
C THR A 41 2.85 6.68 4.23
N SER A 42 3.16 5.55 3.58
CA SER A 42 3.04 5.40 2.13
C SER A 42 1.60 5.60 1.65
N PHE A 43 0.62 5.07 2.38
CA PHE A 43 -0.79 5.29 2.06
C PHE A 43 -1.20 6.77 2.25
N GLY A 44 -0.69 7.44 3.29
CA GLY A 44 -0.93 8.86 3.56
C GLY A 44 -0.42 9.79 2.45
N ASP A 45 0.75 9.50 1.88
CA ASP A 45 1.34 10.27 0.78
C ASP A 45 0.48 10.24 -0.51
N MET A 46 -0.40 9.24 -0.66
CA MET A 46 -1.38 9.20 -1.73
C MET A 46 -2.56 10.15 -1.46
N VAL A 47 -3.09 10.18 -0.23
CA VAL A 47 -4.24 11.02 0.14
C VAL A 47 -3.93 12.52 -0.04
N GLY A 48 -2.67 12.93 0.14
CA GLY A 48 -2.23 14.29 -0.14
C GLY A 48 -2.25 14.69 -1.62
N GLY A 49 -2.32 13.73 -2.54
CA GLY A 49 -2.33 13.97 -3.99
C GLY A 49 -3.71 13.79 -4.59
N VAL A 50 -4.61 14.77 -4.41
CA VAL A 50 -5.91 14.79 -5.09
C VAL A 50 -5.75 15.18 -6.56
N LEU A 51 -6.57 14.61 -7.45
CA LEU A 51 -6.61 15.01 -8.85
C LEU A 51 -7.17 16.44 -8.96
N GLY A 52 -6.29 17.41 -9.20
CA GLY A 52 -6.63 18.80 -9.42
C GLY A 52 -6.73 19.14 -10.90
N PHE A 53 -7.71 19.96 -11.27
CA PHE A 53 -7.90 20.44 -12.63
C PHE A 53 -7.56 21.92 -12.76
N ASN A 54 -6.83 22.28 -13.81
CA ASN A 54 -6.59 23.66 -14.24
C ASN A 54 -6.56 23.74 -15.78
N SER A 55 -6.32 24.93 -16.34
CA SER A 55 -6.33 25.16 -17.79
C SER A 55 -5.29 24.36 -18.56
N ASN A 56 -4.24 23.89 -17.89
CA ASN A 56 -3.11 23.18 -18.48
C ASN A 56 -3.18 21.67 -18.24
N THR A 57 -4.22 21.17 -17.56
CA THR A 57 -4.35 19.74 -17.28
C THR A 57 -4.52 18.93 -18.55
N LYS A 58 -3.67 17.91 -18.70
CA LYS A 58 -3.68 16.96 -19.80
C LYS A 58 -4.45 15.70 -19.43
N LYS A 59 -4.89 14.93 -20.43
CA LYS A 59 -5.47 13.60 -20.16
C LYS A 59 -4.44 12.68 -19.51
N SER A 60 -3.16 12.79 -19.87
CA SER A 60 -2.06 12.05 -19.26
C SER A 60 -1.84 12.36 -17.77
N ASP A 61 -2.23 13.55 -17.28
CA ASP A 61 -2.23 13.86 -15.84
C ASP A 61 -3.30 13.04 -15.09
N VAL A 62 -4.46 12.80 -15.73
CA VAL A 62 -5.50 11.91 -15.22
C VAL A 62 -4.99 10.47 -15.18
N GLY A 63 -4.28 10.05 -16.22
CA GLY A 63 -3.58 8.76 -16.24
C GLY A 63 -2.58 8.64 -15.08
N ALA A 64 -1.70 9.63 -14.91
CA ALA A 64 -0.72 9.65 -13.83
C ALA A 64 -1.37 9.54 -12.44
N TYR A 65 -2.54 10.15 -12.24
CA TYR A 65 -3.31 10.01 -11.01
C TYR A 65 -3.75 8.55 -10.76
N PHE A 66 -4.41 7.90 -11.72
CA PHE A 66 -4.82 6.50 -11.55
C PHE A 66 -3.61 5.56 -11.42
N LYS A 67 -2.47 5.87 -12.06
CA LYS A 67 -1.22 5.14 -11.84
C LYS A 67 -0.75 5.25 -10.40
N LYS A 68 -0.76 6.46 -9.83
CA LYS A 68 -0.38 6.67 -8.43
C LYS A 68 -1.30 5.90 -7.48
N VAL A 69 -2.61 5.89 -7.74
CA VAL A 69 -3.58 5.07 -6.98
C VAL A 69 -3.23 3.58 -7.07
N HIS A 70 -3.04 3.06 -8.29
CA HIS A 70 -2.65 1.68 -8.51
C HIS A 70 -1.39 1.29 -7.72
N ASP A 71 -0.30 2.04 -7.91
CA ASP A 71 1.00 1.71 -7.33
C ASP A 71 0.99 1.79 -5.81
N THR A 72 0.29 2.77 -5.23
CA THR A 72 0.17 2.91 -3.77
C THR A 72 -0.60 1.74 -3.16
N VAL A 73 -1.73 1.37 -3.77
CA VAL A 73 -2.59 0.30 -3.26
C VAL A 73 -1.90 -1.05 -3.41
N GLU A 74 -1.19 -1.29 -4.52
CA GLU A 74 -0.36 -2.50 -4.69
C GLU A 74 0.78 -2.54 -3.66
N GLY A 75 1.48 -1.42 -3.43
CA GLY A 75 2.52 -1.33 -2.41
C GLY A 75 1.99 -1.59 -0.99
N THR A 76 0.79 -1.11 -0.68
CA THR A 76 0.09 -1.38 0.59
C THR A 76 -0.20 -2.87 0.75
N LYS A 77 -0.74 -3.50 -0.30
CA LYS A 77 -1.00 -4.96 -0.33
C LYS A 77 0.28 -5.75 -0.05
N THR A 78 1.34 -5.51 -0.83
CA THR A 78 2.62 -6.23 -0.66
C THR A 78 3.19 -6.07 0.74
N SER A 79 3.09 -4.86 1.30
CA SER A 79 3.62 -4.57 2.63
C SER A 79 2.81 -5.25 3.74
N LEU A 80 1.48 -5.32 3.62
CA LEU A 80 0.63 -6.06 4.56
C LEU A 80 0.88 -7.56 4.51
N GLU A 81 1.05 -8.13 3.31
CA GLU A 81 1.42 -9.55 3.13
C GLU A 81 2.78 -9.86 3.76
N LYS A 82 3.75 -8.95 3.61
CA LYS A 82 5.06 -9.05 4.26
C LYS A 82 4.94 -9.03 5.79
N ILE A 83 4.19 -8.10 6.37
CA ILE A 83 3.95 -8.03 7.82
C ILE A 83 3.43 -9.37 8.35
N VAL A 84 2.47 -9.98 7.65
CA VAL A 84 1.94 -11.29 8.06
C VAL A 84 3.00 -12.39 7.98
N ALA A 85 3.83 -12.39 6.93
CA ALA A 85 4.92 -13.36 6.80
C ALA A 85 5.95 -13.22 7.93
N ASP A 86 6.31 -11.98 8.29
CA ASP A 86 7.23 -11.68 9.38
C ASP A 86 6.64 -12.11 10.73
N MET A 87 5.35 -11.83 10.98
CA MET A 87 4.63 -12.30 12.18
C MET A 87 4.65 -13.83 12.31
N LYS A 88 4.46 -14.58 11.22
CA LYS A 88 4.52 -16.05 11.24
C LYS A 88 5.93 -16.54 11.55
N THR A 89 6.95 -15.92 10.96
CA THR A 89 8.36 -16.25 11.16
C THR A 89 8.79 -16.01 12.61
N GLU A 90 8.28 -14.95 13.23
CA GLU A 90 8.58 -14.57 14.62
C GLU A 90 7.73 -15.32 15.66
N GLY A 91 6.83 -16.21 15.22
CA GLY A 91 5.97 -16.99 16.12
C GLY A 91 4.91 -16.14 16.84
N ASN A 92 4.46 -15.06 16.21
CA ASN A 92 3.44 -14.19 16.79
C ASN A 92 2.10 -14.95 16.93
N PRO A 93 1.51 -15.02 18.15
CA PRO A 93 0.28 -15.78 18.38
C PRO A 93 -0.94 -15.25 17.62
N ASN A 94 -0.89 -14.00 17.14
CA ASN A 94 -1.96 -13.36 16.37
C ASN A 94 -1.75 -13.45 14.84
N ALA A 95 -0.70 -14.15 14.37
CA ALA A 95 -0.35 -14.20 12.95
C ALA A 95 -1.48 -14.76 12.08
N GLU A 96 -2.17 -15.83 12.52
CA GLU A 96 -3.27 -16.46 11.76
C GLU A 96 -4.52 -15.58 11.67
N ALA A 97 -4.89 -14.91 12.77
CA ALA A 97 -5.99 -13.97 12.77
C ALA A 97 -5.69 -12.78 11.85
N THR A 98 -4.45 -12.29 11.88
CA THR A 98 -3.99 -11.18 11.04
C THR A 98 -3.94 -11.59 9.57
N ASP A 99 -3.43 -12.79 9.25
CA ASP A 99 -3.42 -13.36 7.90
C ASP A 99 -4.83 -13.43 7.31
N THR A 100 -5.80 -13.89 8.09
CA THR A 100 -7.20 -13.96 7.67
C THR A 100 -7.75 -12.57 7.35
N ALA A 101 -7.51 -11.58 8.22
CA ALA A 101 -7.97 -10.22 8.01
C ALA A 101 -7.30 -9.56 6.78
N VAL A 102 -5.98 -9.73 6.62
CA VAL A 102 -5.21 -9.20 5.49
C VAL A 102 -5.65 -9.84 4.19
N LYS A 103 -5.78 -11.17 4.11
CA LYS A 103 -6.28 -11.86 2.90
C LYS A 103 -7.66 -11.38 2.49
N LYS A 104 -8.56 -11.17 3.47
CA LYS A 104 -9.88 -10.61 3.20
C LYS A 104 -9.80 -9.19 2.65
N LEU A 105 -9.03 -8.31 3.29
CA LEU A 105 -8.82 -6.94 2.82
C LEU A 105 -8.23 -6.91 1.39
N VAL A 106 -7.22 -7.73 1.13
CA VAL A 106 -6.55 -7.81 -0.17
C VAL A 106 -7.51 -8.28 -1.26
N SER A 107 -8.17 -9.43 -1.04
CA SER A 107 -9.04 -10.05 -2.05
C SER A 107 -10.37 -9.33 -2.27
N GLU A 108 -10.97 -8.78 -1.22
CA GLU A 108 -12.26 -8.12 -1.33
C GLU A 108 -12.14 -6.66 -1.76
N THR A 109 -11.00 -6.01 -1.48
CA THR A 109 -10.82 -4.56 -1.63
C THR A 109 -9.60 -4.19 -2.47
N LEU A 110 -8.38 -4.45 -2.01
CA LEU A 110 -7.16 -3.84 -2.61
C LEU A 110 -6.94 -4.29 -4.06
N ILE A 111 -7.13 -5.59 -4.36
CA ILE A 111 -7.01 -6.12 -5.72
C ILE A 111 -8.00 -5.46 -6.67
N LYS A 112 -9.24 -5.24 -6.23
CA LYS A 112 -10.27 -4.64 -7.08
C LYS A 112 -10.01 -3.16 -7.34
N ILE A 113 -9.45 -2.45 -6.36
CA ILE A 113 -9.03 -1.06 -6.54
C ILE A 113 -7.87 -0.98 -7.54
N THR A 114 -6.86 -1.86 -7.44
CA THR A 114 -5.76 -1.88 -8.42
C THR A 114 -6.25 -2.25 -9.81
N GLU A 115 -7.14 -3.24 -9.95
CA GLU A 115 -7.79 -3.60 -11.22
C GLU A 115 -8.57 -2.41 -11.82
N GLY A 116 -9.40 -1.73 -11.02
CA GLY A 116 -10.16 -0.58 -11.47
C GLY A 116 -9.27 0.61 -11.86
N ALA A 117 -8.19 0.86 -11.13
CA ALA A 117 -7.22 1.90 -11.47
C ALA A 117 -6.46 1.57 -12.77
N SER A 118 -6.08 0.30 -12.96
CA SER A 118 -5.46 -0.21 -14.19
C SER A 118 -6.39 -0.11 -15.40
N GLU A 119 -7.69 -0.36 -15.22
CA GLU A 119 -8.67 -0.15 -16.30
C GLU A 119 -8.86 1.34 -16.60
N ALA A 120 -8.91 2.20 -15.58
CA ALA A 120 -9.08 3.64 -15.76
C ALA A 120 -7.91 4.28 -16.54
N LEU A 121 -6.69 3.81 -16.29
CA LEU A 121 -5.47 4.24 -16.98
C LEU A 121 -5.56 4.18 -18.50
N LYS A 122 -6.18 3.11 -19.04
CA LYS A 122 -6.33 2.88 -20.48
C LYS A 122 -7.15 3.98 -21.18
N GLY A 123 -7.94 4.73 -20.43
CA GLY A 123 -8.75 5.83 -20.93
C GLY A 123 -8.07 7.20 -20.94
N ALA A 124 -6.82 7.30 -20.48
CA ALA A 124 -6.19 8.58 -20.14
C ALA A 124 -4.73 8.72 -20.63
N GLU A 125 -4.38 8.09 -21.77
CA GLU A 125 -3.00 8.03 -22.27
C GLU A 125 -2.57 9.25 -23.12
N SER A 126 -3.50 10.12 -23.53
CA SER A 126 -3.22 11.24 -24.44
C SER A 126 -2.63 12.46 -23.73
N ASP A 127 -1.71 13.16 -24.38
CA ASP A 127 -1.15 14.42 -23.88
C ASP A 127 -1.99 15.66 -24.23
N ASP A 128 -3.14 15.48 -24.88
CA ASP A 128 -4.04 16.59 -25.20
C ASP A 128 -4.60 17.21 -23.90
N PRO A 129 -4.90 18.53 -23.92
CA PRO A 129 -5.69 19.15 -22.87
C PRO A 129 -7.03 18.43 -22.67
N ILE A 130 -7.48 18.32 -21.42
CA ILE A 130 -8.80 17.73 -21.11
C ILE A 130 -9.95 18.56 -21.71
N GLY A 131 -9.76 19.87 -21.83
CA GLY A 131 -10.70 20.83 -22.42
C GLY A 131 -10.35 21.21 -23.85
N ASN A 132 -9.72 20.31 -24.62
CA ASN A 132 -9.31 20.61 -25.99
C ASN A 132 -10.53 20.93 -26.88
N VAL A 133 -10.48 22.08 -27.57
CA VAL A 133 -11.49 22.51 -28.55
C VAL A 133 -10.79 22.70 -29.89
N ALA A 134 -11.29 22.04 -30.93
CA ALA A 134 -10.74 22.17 -32.27
C ALA A 134 -10.89 23.60 -32.80
N ALA A 135 -9.89 24.09 -33.53
CA ALA A 135 -9.99 25.36 -34.23
C ALA A 135 -11.01 25.24 -35.38
N THR A 136 -12.09 26.04 -35.32
CA THR A 136 -13.10 26.29 -36.36
C THR A 136 -13.87 25.10 -36.93
N ASN A 137 -15.19 25.02 -36.65
CA ASN A 137 -16.20 24.21 -37.34
C ASN A 137 -15.89 22.71 -37.54
N VAL A 138 -14.95 22.15 -36.78
CA VAL A 138 -14.72 20.70 -36.74
C VAL A 138 -15.64 20.11 -35.67
N GLY A 139 -16.40 19.07 -36.03
CA GLY A 139 -17.18 18.30 -35.06
C GLY A 139 -16.28 17.70 -33.97
N GLY A 140 -16.82 17.49 -32.78
CA GLY A 140 -16.08 16.83 -31.69
C GLY A 140 -15.63 15.43 -32.10
N ALA A 141 -14.41 15.06 -31.72
CA ALA A 141 -13.92 13.69 -31.90
C ALA A 141 -14.65 12.76 -30.91
N ALA A 142 -14.96 11.53 -31.35
CA ALA A 142 -15.42 10.51 -30.43
C ALA A 142 -14.33 10.24 -29.38
N GLY A 143 -14.73 10.16 -28.12
CA GLY A 143 -13.81 9.88 -27.02
C GLY A 143 -13.29 8.45 -27.11
N ILE A 144 -12.00 8.29 -27.37
CA ILE A 144 -11.32 6.99 -27.31
C ILE A 144 -11.01 6.68 -25.84
N GLY A 145 -11.34 5.46 -25.38
CA GLY A 145 -11.01 4.98 -24.04
C GLY A 145 -11.93 5.46 -22.90
N VAL A 146 -12.96 6.24 -23.20
CA VAL A 146 -13.94 6.72 -22.20
C VAL A 146 -14.62 5.55 -21.48
N ASP A 147 -14.97 4.48 -22.20
CA ASP A 147 -15.59 3.30 -21.62
C ASP A 147 -14.68 2.64 -20.56
N SER A 148 -13.37 2.56 -20.82
CA SER A 148 -12.40 2.03 -19.86
C SER A 148 -12.26 2.93 -18.64
N LEU A 149 -12.19 4.25 -18.84
CA LEU A 149 -12.16 5.22 -17.75
C LEU A 149 -13.38 5.07 -16.82
N VAL A 150 -14.58 5.03 -17.40
CA VAL A 150 -15.84 4.89 -16.66
C VAL A 150 -15.91 3.52 -15.96
N LYS A 151 -15.56 2.42 -16.63
CA LYS A 151 -15.54 1.09 -16.04
C LYS A 151 -14.56 0.99 -14.87
N GLY A 152 -13.36 1.53 -15.03
CA GLY A 152 -12.34 1.54 -13.99
C GLY A 152 -12.78 2.32 -12.75
N ILE A 153 -13.30 3.54 -12.94
CA ILE A 153 -13.85 4.37 -11.85
C ILE A 153 -15.01 3.64 -11.16
N LYS A 154 -15.94 3.07 -11.93
CA LYS A 154 -17.04 2.29 -11.37
C LYS A 154 -16.55 1.12 -10.53
N GLY A 155 -15.56 0.36 -11.02
CA GLY A 155 -14.98 -0.76 -10.28
C GLY A 155 -14.41 -0.34 -8.93
N ILE A 156 -13.73 0.80 -8.86
CA ILE A 156 -13.23 1.37 -7.61
C ILE A 156 -14.39 1.78 -6.69
N VAL A 157 -15.36 2.52 -7.23
CA VAL A 157 -16.50 3.06 -6.46
C VAL A 157 -17.40 1.96 -5.90
N ASP A 158 -17.70 0.92 -6.69
CA ASP A 158 -18.52 -0.22 -6.28
C ASP A 158 -17.93 -0.99 -5.09
N VAL A 159 -16.61 -0.89 -4.91
CA VAL A 159 -15.88 -1.50 -3.79
C VAL A 159 -15.84 -0.56 -2.58
N VAL A 160 -15.48 0.71 -2.80
CA VAL A 160 -15.23 1.67 -1.72
C VAL A 160 -16.54 2.20 -1.11
N LEU A 161 -17.58 2.37 -1.92
CA LEU A 161 -18.90 2.86 -1.49
C LEU A 161 -19.93 1.75 -1.34
N LYS A 162 -19.50 0.48 -1.32
CA LYS A 162 -20.41 -0.65 -1.16
C LYS A 162 -21.24 -0.51 0.12
N GLY A 163 -22.55 -0.36 -0.02
CA GLY A 163 -23.48 -0.21 1.10
C GLY A 163 -23.52 1.19 1.72
N VAL A 164 -22.89 2.19 1.08
CA VAL A 164 -22.91 3.60 1.50
C VAL A 164 -23.64 4.42 0.44
N GLY A 165 -24.89 4.81 0.73
CA GLY A 165 -25.76 5.58 -0.16
C GLY A 165 -26.55 4.71 -1.16
N ASN A 166 -27.64 5.26 -1.71
CA ASN A 166 -28.34 4.68 -2.85
C ASN A 166 -27.58 5.06 -4.13
N ALA A 167 -26.70 4.18 -4.60
CA ALA A 167 -26.14 4.27 -5.95
C ALA A 167 -27.13 3.72 -6.97
#